data_AF-A0A914GCB3-F1
#
_entry.id   AF-A0A914GCB3-F1
#
_cell.length_a   1.000
_cell.length_b   1.000
_cell.length_c   1.000
_cell.angle_alpha   90.00
_cell.angle_beta   90.00
_cell.angle_gamma   90.00
#
_symmetry.space_group_name_H-M   'P 1'
#
loop_
_entity.id
_entity.type
_entity.pdbx_description
1 polymer ?
#
loop_
_entity_poly.entity_id
_entity_poly.type
_entity_poly.pdbx_seq_one_letter_code
_entity_poly.pdbx_strand_id
1 'polypeptide(L)'
;MCRRGISTFFPIELLTVADYQRVKNGMLNSTDIKQIIRFCAIPPHSKRDEIQRSYDAFNINNDEFCKNAGISVTEQPLKVTARVLTPPQIFYANGQVNVAEGCWRMPKFAKYIATASCQKWVVVLVD
;
A
#
# COMPACT_ATOMS: atom_id res chain seq x y z
N MET A 1 6.00 32.08 23.50
CA MET A 1 6.34 32.55 22.15
C MET A 1 7.80 32.97 22.11
N CYS A 2 8.68 32.17 21.48
CA CYS A 2 10.08 32.57 21.25
C CYS A 2 10.14 33.69 20.20
N ARG A 3 10.81 34.79 20.53
CA ARG A 3 11.07 35.87 19.57
C ARG A 3 12.29 35.53 18.73
N ARG A 4 12.17 35.69 17.41
CA ARG A 4 13.23 35.43 16.45
C ARG A 4 14.39 36.42 16.71
N GLY A 5 15.62 35.92 16.88
CA GLY A 5 16.83 36.73 17.10
C GLY A 5 17.37 36.77 18.53
N ILE A 6 16.73 36.10 19.49
CA ILE A 6 17.21 36.00 20.89
C ILE A 6 17.43 34.53 21.24
N SER A 7 18.62 34.17 21.72
CA SER A 7 18.91 32.84 22.25
C SER A 7 18.12 32.61 23.54
N THR A 8 17.07 31.80 23.44
CA THR A 8 16.24 31.40 24.58
C THR A 8 16.53 29.94 24.90
N PHE A 9 16.95 29.68 26.14
CA PHE A 9 17.25 28.33 26.62
C PHE A 9 16.09 27.84 27.48
N PHE A 10 15.65 26.61 27.26
CA PHE A 10 14.62 25.96 28.05
C PHE A 10 15.16 24.66 28.63
N PRO A 11 14.87 24.35 29.91
CA PRO A 11 15.18 23.05 30.48
C PRO A 11 14.34 21.95 29.78
N ILE A 12 14.98 20.84 29.40
CA ILE A 12 14.34 19.79 28.59
C ILE A 12 13.25 19.04 29.35
N GLU A 13 13.34 18.99 30.67
CA GLU A 13 12.35 18.39 31.57
C GLU A 13 11.01 19.15 31.57
N LEU A 14 11.02 20.40 31.11
CA LEU A 14 9.82 21.23 30.95
C LEU A 14 9.27 21.22 29.52
N LEU A 15 9.90 20.48 28.60
CA LEU A 15 9.53 20.44 27.19
C LEU A 15 8.82 19.15 26.82
N THR A 16 7.86 19.27 25.90
CA THR A 16 7.19 18.15 25.23
C THR A 16 7.16 18.41 23.73
N VAL A 17 7.10 17.33 22.95
CA VAL A 17 6.92 17.44 21.49
C VAL A 17 5.48 17.90 21.24
N ALA A 18 5.29 18.92 20.42
CA ALA A 18 3.95 19.38 20.09
C ALA A 18 3.20 18.30 19.29
N ASP A 19 1.91 18.17 19.56
CA ASP A 19 1.07 17.18 18.90
C ASP A 19 0.97 17.38 17.38
N TYR A 20 0.61 16.30 16.69
CA TYR A 20 0.33 16.29 15.25
C TYR A 20 1.50 16.68 14.34
N GLN A 21 2.73 16.54 14.82
CA GLN A 21 3.94 16.70 13.99
C GLN A 21 4.20 15.45 13.14
N ARG A 22 3.82 15.51 11.85
CA ARG A 22 4.06 14.42 10.91
C ARG A 22 5.55 14.18 10.67
N VAL A 23 5.99 12.93 10.84
CA VAL A 23 7.35 12.48 10.49
C VAL A 23 7.55 12.56 8.98
N LYS A 24 8.68 13.13 8.54
CA LYS A 24 8.99 13.27 7.11
C LYS A 24 9.51 11.94 6.54
N ASN A 25 9.32 11.76 5.24
CA ASN A 25 9.83 10.60 4.52
C ASN A 25 11.36 10.48 4.69
N GLY A 26 11.84 9.26 4.91
CA GLY A 26 13.27 8.98 5.09
C GLY A 26 13.81 9.20 6.51
N MET A 27 12.98 9.67 7.46
CA MET A 27 13.36 9.82 8.87
C MET A 27 13.07 8.58 9.73
N LEU A 28 12.46 7.54 9.15
CA LEU A 28 12.09 6.31 9.84
C LEU A 28 13.12 5.21 9.59
N ASN A 29 13.41 4.42 10.62
CA ASN A 29 14.34 3.31 10.51
C ASN A 29 13.66 2.13 9.81
N SER A 30 14.45 1.18 9.29
CA SER A 30 13.92 0.01 8.59
C SER A 30 13.01 -0.86 9.48
N THR A 31 13.28 -0.91 10.78
CA THR A 31 12.43 -1.60 11.77
C THR A 31 11.08 -0.91 11.92
N ASP A 32 11.06 0.41 12.04
CA ASP A 32 9.82 1.19 12.20
C ASP A 32 8.94 1.07 10.96
N ILE A 33 9.55 1.16 9.77
CA ILE A 33 8.85 0.97 8.49
C ILE A 33 8.20 -0.41 8.44
N LYS A 34 8.89 -1.48 8.85
CA LYS A 34 8.32 -2.83 8.88
C LYS A 34 7.13 -2.93 9.83
N GLN A 35 7.19 -2.28 11.00
CA GLN A 35 6.08 -2.26 11.95
C GLN A 35 4.88 -1.50 11.39
N ILE A 36 5.10 -0.32 10.80
CA ILE A 36 4.04 0.47 10.15
C ILE A 36 3.39 -0.34 9.03
N ILE A 37 4.17 -0.97 8.15
CA ILE A 37 3.62 -1.80 7.06
C ILE A 37 2.74 -2.92 7.63
N ARG A 38 3.22 -3.64 8.65
CA ARG A 38 2.43 -4.71 9.29
C ARG A 38 1.15 -4.19 9.92
N PHE A 39 1.21 -3.04 10.56
CA PHE A 39 0.04 -2.42 11.19
C PHE A 39 -0.99 -1.94 10.16
N CYS A 40 -0.53 -1.36 9.05
CA CYS A 40 -1.39 -0.85 7.99
C CYS A 40 -1.89 -1.92 7.01
N ALA A 41 -1.25 -3.09 6.96
CA ALA A 41 -1.64 -4.19 6.08
C ALA A 41 -2.92 -4.87 6.59
N ILE A 42 -4.06 -4.46 6.04
CA ILE A 42 -5.38 -4.96 6.42
C ILE A 42 -5.97 -5.76 5.25
N PRO A 43 -6.48 -6.99 5.47
CA PRO A 43 -7.13 -7.78 4.42
C PRO A 43 -8.35 -7.07 3.81
N PRO A 44 -8.69 -7.33 2.52
CA PRO A 44 -9.77 -6.61 1.84
C PRO A 44 -11.14 -6.67 2.55
N HIS A 45 -11.50 -7.81 3.13
CA HIS A 45 -12.77 -7.95 3.85
C HIS A 45 -12.79 -7.07 5.11
N SER A 46 -11.74 -7.14 5.94
CA SER A 46 -11.61 -6.30 7.15
C SER A 46 -11.52 -4.83 6.79
N LYS A 47 -10.91 -4.49 5.65
CA LYS A 47 -10.79 -3.10 5.19
C LYS A 47 -12.16 -2.51 4.84
N ARG A 48 -13.05 -3.30 4.25
CA ARG A 48 -14.44 -2.90 3.99
C ARG A 48 -15.17 -2.55 5.29
N ASP A 49 -15.01 -3.37 6.33
CA ASP A 49 -15.64 -3.14 7.62
C ASP A 49 -15.06 -1.91 8.33
N GLU A 50 -13.74 -1.69 8.23
CA GLU A 50 -13.08 -0.49 8.75
C GLU A 50 -13.59 0.78 8.05
N ILE A 51 -13.72 0.76 6.72
CA ILE A 51 -14.28 1.89 5.97
C ILE A 51 -15.70 2.21 6.43
N GLN A 52 -16.54 1.19 6.64
CA GLN A 52 -17.90 1.40 7.13
C GLN A 52 -17.91 2.01 8.54
N ARG A 53 -17.09 1.46 9.46
CA ARG A 53 -16.97 2.02 10.82
C ARG A 53 -16.49 3.48 10.80
N SER A 54 -15.53 3.81 9.94
CA SER A 54 -15.08 5.19 9.77
C SER A 54 -16.19 6.08 9.21
N TYR A 55 -16.95 5.61 8.23
CA TYR A 55 -18.10 6.35 7.69
C TYR A 55 -19.14 6.65 8.77
N ASP A 56 -19.52 5.65 9.57
CA ASP A 56 -20.48 5.79 10.65
C ASP A 56 -19.97 6.78 11.72
N ALA A 57 -18.67 6.74 12.03
CA ALA A 57 -18.04 7.63 13.00
C ALA A 57 -17.94 9.09 12.50
N PHE A 58 -17.71 9.30 11.19
CA PHE A 58 -17.69 10.65 10.62
C PHE A 58 -19.07 11.28 10.56
N ASN A 59 -20.13 10.47 10.43
CA ASN A 59 -21.52 10.92 10.45
C ASN A 59 -21.77 12.13 9.52
N ILE A 60 -21.20 12.08 8.31
CA ILE A 60 -21.08 13.22 7.38
C ILE A 60 -22.43 13.84 7.05
N ASN A 61 -23.47 13.01 6.89
CA ASN A 61 -24.81 13.49 6.58
C ASN A 61 -25.44 14.33 7.71
N ASN A 62 -24.87 14.28 8.92
CA ASN A 62 -25.30 15.10 10.05
C ASN A 62 -24.46 16.37 10.27
N ASP A 63 -23.34 16.51 9.56
CA ASP A 63 -22.48 17.69 9.61
C ASP A 63 -23.18 18.93 9.05
N GLU A 64 -23.10 20.04 9.80
CA GLU A 64 -23.81 21.28 9.48
C GLU A 64 -23.29 21.92 8.19
N PHE A 65 -21.97 21.88 7.94
CA PHE A 65 -21.39 22.44 6.74
C PHE A 65 -21.81 21.65 5.50
N CYS A 66 -21.82 20.32 5.58
CA CYS A 66 -22.28 19.46 4.50
C CYS A 66 -23.75 19.69 4.17
N LYS A 67 -24.61 19.78 5.19
CA LYS A 67 -26.04 20.11 5.02
C LYS A 67 -26.25 21.45 4.35
N ASN A 68 -25.57 22.49 4.84
CA ASN A 68 -25.69 23.85 4.31
C ASN A 68 -25.15 23.96 2.87
N ALA A 69 -24.19 23.12 2.50
CA ALA A 69 -23.67 23.01 1.14
C ALA A 69 -24.56 22.14 0.21
N GLY A 70 -25.63 21.51 0.73
CA GLY A 70 -26.48 20.59 -0.02
C GLY A 70 -25.79 19.27 -0.39
N ILE A 71 -24.74 18.88 0.34
CA ILE A 71 -23.97 17.66 0.11
C ILE A 71 -24.54 16.53 0.96
N SER A 72 -24.73 15.36 0.35
CA SER A 72 -25.05 14.11 1.06
C SER A 72 -24.23 12.95 0.51
N VAL A 73 -23.93 11.97 1.36
CA VAL A 73 -23.12 10.80 1.04
C VAL A 73 -23.94 9.54 1.29
N THR A 74 -23.96 8.62 0.32
CA THR A 74 -24.64 7.34 0.44
C THR A 74 -24.00 6.45 1.52
N GLU A 75 -24.83 5.82 2.34
CA GLU A 75 -24.36 4.97 3.46
C GLU A 75 -23.70 3.66 3.01
N GLN A 76 -24.08 3.17 1.84
CA GLN A 76 -23.64 1.89 1.32
C GLN A 76 -22.60 2.08 0.20
N PRO A 77 -21.52 1.27 0.17
CA PRO A 77 -20.57 1.29 -0.93
C PRO A 77 -21.26 1.01 -2.28
N LEU A 78 -20.83 1.74 -3.31
CA LEU A 78 -21.32 1.56 -4.68
C LEU A 78 -21.13 0.10 -5.15
N LYS A 79 -22.20 -0.50 -5.67
CA LYS A 79 -22.16 -1.84 -6.26
C LYS A 79 -21.95 -1.73 -7.77
N VAL A 80 -20.99 -2.49 -8.28
CA VAL A 80 -20.64 -2.50 -9.71
C VAL A 80 -20.68 -3.93 -10.24
N THR A 81 -21.13 -4.10 -11.48
CA THR A 81 -21.10 -5.39 -12.16
C THR A 81 -19.71 -5.60 -12.75
N ALA A 82 -19.04 -6.69 -12.34
CA ALA A 82 -17.71 -7.05 -12.82
C ALA A 82 -17.75 -8.42 -13.52
N ARG A 83 -16.71 -8.71 -14.31
CA ARG A 83 -16.49 -10.02 -14.94
C ARG A 83 -15.07 -10.50 -14.67
N VAL A 84 -14.93 -11.78 -14.37
CA VAL A 84 -13.61 -12.44 -14.29
C VAL A 84 -13.29 -13.01 -15.67
N LEU A 85 -12.21 -12.55 -16.28
CA LEU A 85 -11.77 -13.05 -17.58
C LEU A 85 -11.17 -14.44 -17.43
N THR A 86 -11.45 -15.33 -18.39
CA THR A 86 -10.80 -16.63 -18.46
C THR A 86 -9.29 -16.40 -18.65
N PRO A 87 -8.44 -17.00 -17.80
CA PRO A 87 -7.00 -16.86 -17.95
C PRO A 87 -6.53 -17.42 -19.31
N PRO A 88 -5.54 -16.77 -19.97
CA PRO A 88 -4.94 -17.33 -21.17
C PRO A 88 -4.08 -18.55 -20.83
N GLN A 89 -3.83 -19.39 -21.84
CA GLN A 89 -2.80 -20.43 -21.76
C GLN A 89 -1.44 -19.85 -22.12
N ILE A 90 -0.42 -20.22 -21.36
CA ILE A 90 0.96 -19.82 -21.63
C ILE A 90 1.65 -20.92 -22.40
N PHE A 91 2.11 -20.60 -23.61
CA PHE A 91 2.84 -21.53 -24.46
C PHE A 91 4.35 -21.50 -24.18
N TYR A 92 4.96 -22.67 -24.27
CA TYR A 92 6.39 -22.92 -24.25
C TYR A 92 6.76 -23.70 -25.51
N ALA A 93 8.05 -23.80 -25.84
CA ALA A 93 8.50 -24.48 -27.06
C ALA A 93 8.12 -25.97 -27.10
N ASN A 94 7.84 -26.58 -25.94
CA ASN A 94 7.52 -28.00 -25.80
C ASN A 94 6.29 -28.25 -24.91
N GLY A 95 5.34 -27.31 -24.87
CA GLY A 95 4.08 -27.52 -24.15
C GLY A 95 3.36 -26.23 -23.80
N GLN A 96 2.40 -26.34 -22.89
CA GLN A 96 1.64 -25.20 -22.39
C GLN A 96 1.34 -25.36 -20.90
N VAL A 97 1.05 -24.25 -20.23
CA VAL A 97 0.65 -24.22 -18.82
C VAL A 97 -0.57 -23.31 -18.64
N ASN A 98 -1.48 -23.74 -17.79
CA ASN A 98 -2.63 -22.94 -17.40
C ASN A 98 -2.22 -21.92 -16.32
N VAL A 99 -2.70 -20.69 -16.43
CA VAL A 99 -2.58 -19.68 -15.37
C VAL A 99 -3.65 -19.95 -14.32
N ALA A 100 -3.25 -19.97 -13.05
CA ALA A 100 -4.15 -20.10 -11.91
C ALA A 100 -3.99 -18.87 -11.01
N GLU A 101 -5.10 -18.22 -10.66
CA GLU A 101 -5.11 -17.04 -9.77
C GLU A 101 -4.15 -15.92 -10.22
N GLY A 102 -4.01 -15.72 -11.54
CA GLY A 102 -3.12 -14.70 -12.11
C GLY A 102 -1.63 -15.07 -12.08
N CYS A 103 -1.29 -16.27 -11.63
CA CYS A 103 0.08 -16.77 -11.52
C CYS A 103 0.29 -18.04 -12.36
N TRP A 104 1.51 -18.22 -12.86
CA TRP A 104 1.97 -19.50 -13.39
C TRP A 104 3.44 -19.69 -13.01
N ARG A 105 3.90 -20.94 -13.03
CA ARG A 105 5.32 -21.28 -12.92
C ARG A 105 5.73 -22.05 -14.15
N MET A 106 6.95 -21.83 -14.61
CA MET A 106 7.51 -22.61 -15.69
C MET A 106 7.57 -24.09 -15.28
N PRO A 107 6.96 -25.02 -16.03
CA PRO A 107 7.11 -26.44 -15.78
C PRO A 107 8.58 -26.86 -15.81
N LYS A 108 8.97 -27.85 -14.99
CA LYS A 108 10.38 -28.25 -14.81
C LYS A 108 11.14 -28.55 -16.10
N PHE A 109 10.45 -29.06 -17.12
CA PHE A 109 11.05 -29.43 -18.41
C PHE A 109 10.63 -28.51 -19.56
N ALA A 110 9.96 -27.40 -19.28
CA ALA A 110 9.56 -26.46 -20.31
C ALA A 110 10.76 -25.69 -20.86
N LYS A 111 10.76 -25.41 -22.16
CA LYS A 111 11.76 -24.62 -22.86
C LYS A 111 11.15 -23.29 -23.32
N TYR A 112 11.93 -22.21 -23.23
CA TYR A 112 11.53 -20.92 -23.80
C TYR A 112 11.23 -21.04 -25.30
N ILE A 113 10.22 -20.30 -25.78
CA ILE A 113 9.85 -20.25 -27.21
C ILE A 113 11.02 -19.74 -28.05
N ALA A 114 11.66 -18.68 -27.57
CA ALA A 114 12.87 -18.12 -28.15
C ALA A 114 14.00 -18.22 -27.14
N THR A 115 15.03 -19.00 -27.46
CA THR A 115 16.21 -19.19 -26.60
C THR A 115 17.33 -18.27 -27.03
N ALA A 116 17.95 -17.56 -26.09
CA ALA A 116 19.22 -16.89 -26.30
C ALA A 116 20.38 -17.84 -25.94
N SER A 117 21.51 -17.68 -26.62
CA SER A 117 22.76 -18.39 -26.29
C SER A 117 23.71 -17.43 -25.56
N CYS A 118 24.15 -17.79 -24.36
CA CYS A 118 25.20 -17.06 -23.64
C CYS A 118 26.51 -17.85 -23.75
N GLN A 119 27.42 -17.39 -24.62
CA GLN A 119 28.68 -18.07 -24.86
C GLN A 119 29.74 -17.75 -23.81
N LYS A 120 29.72 -16.52 -23.28
CA LYS A 120 30.70 -16.01 -22.33
C LYS A 120 29.96 -15.23 -21.25
N TRP A 121 30.17 -15.61 -20.00
CA TRP A 121 29.71 -14.89 -18.83
C TRP A 121 30.82 -14.93 -17.78
N VAL A 122 30.89 -13.89 -16.96
CA VAL A 122 31.80 -13.84 -15.80
C VAL A 122 31.01 -13.37 -14.60
N VAL A 123 31.26 -13.98 -13.45
CA VAL A 123 30.79 -13.49 -12.16
C VAL A 123 32.01 -13.06 -11.39
N VAL A 124 32.02 -11.81 -10.95
CA VAL A 124 33.04 -11.29 -10.05
C VAL A 124 32.39 -11.20 -8.69
N LEU A 125 32.88 -12.02 -7.76
CA LEU A 125 32.59 -11.82 -6.35
C LEU A 125 33.60 -10.81 -5.82
N VAL A 126 33.11 -9.76 -5.20
CA VAL A 126 33.93 -8.78 -4.49
C VAL A 126 33.60 -8.97 -3.01
N ASP A 127 34.66 -9.21 -2.21
CA ASP A 127 34.57 -9.30 -0.75
C ASP A 127 34.24 -7.94 -0.11
#